data_AF-A0A914W107-F1
#
_entry.id   AF-A0A914W107-F1
#
_cell.length_a   1.000
_cell.length_b   1.000
_cell.length_c   1.000
_cell.angle_alpha   90.00
_cell.angle_beta   90.00
_cell.angle_gamma   90.00
#
_symmetry.space_group_name_H-M   'P 1'
#
loop_
_entity.id
_entity.type
_entity.pdbx_description
1 polymer ?
#
loop_
_entity_poly.entity_id
_entity_poly.type
_entity_poly.pdbx_seq_one_letter_code
_entity_poly.pdbx_strand_id
1 'polypeptide(L)'
;MGLITLTFGLLPLKVLRILATREHDTSKKPSRWPSLIMTLLSCFAGGVFMGVCFLDLLPGANDSLDKLAAHNGWSLSYPFVELLACIGFLLVFLIEELVVKFFPEMFHVHNLDESDHQRSRRPTFKDQPLSTISTSDQMSIDFSVDVAEPERCVEDNESVVIRMHRRPHAHSHAIRSVTFMLALGFHATLEGFAFGFQDNNLSATSLFFGLIVHKSIVAFSVGMQLSRTHAKRRLLVILLVIMFASMSPIGGAVGIAIEVCIHSASQP
;
A
#
# COMPACT_ATOMS: atom_id res chain seq x y z
N MET A 1 13.50 -16.33 -2.94
CA MET A 1 12.68 -15.10 -2.99
C MET A 1 11.27 -15.32 -2.46
N GLY A 2 10.38 -16.05 -3.15
CA GLY A 2 8.97 -16.16 -2.75
C GLY A 2 8.73 -16.63 -1.31
N LEU A 3 9.47 -17.63 -0.82
CA LEU A 3 9.34 -18.11 0.57
C LEU A 3 9.69 -17.02 1.60
N ILE A 4 10.73 -16.21 1.34
CA ILE A 4 11.15 -15.11 2.22
C ILE A 4 10.09 -14.01 2.22
N THR A 5 9.55 -13.68 1.05
CA THR A 5 8.44 -12.73 0.92
C THR A 5 7.21 -13.18 1.72
N LEU A 6 6.87 -14.47 1.68
CA LEU A 6 5.77 -15.03 2.47
C LEU A 6 6.04 -14.96 3.98
N THR A 7 7.23 -15.34 4.44
CA THR A 7 7.53 -15.37 5.87
C THR A 7 7.54 -13.96 6.46
N PHE A 8 8.22 -13.01 5.81
CA PHE A 8 8.28 -11.62 6.28
C PHE A 8 6.96 -10.87 6.07
N GLY A 9 6.22 -11.14 4.99
CA GLY A 9 4.91 -10.51 4.75
C GLY A 9 3.80 -10.97 5.68
N LEU A 10 3.86 -12.21 6.20
CA LEU A 10 2.89 -12.72 7.17
C LEU A 10 3.31 -12.47 8.63
N LEU A 11 4.54 -12.03 8.87
CA LEU A 11 5.06 -11.72 10.21
C LEU A 11 4.23 -10.63 10.93
N PRO A 12 3.87 -9.50 10.29
CA PRO A 12 2.91 -8.52 10.80
C PRO A 12 1.62 -9.09 11.38
N LEU A 13 1.00 -10.05 10.67
CA LEU A 13 -0.24 -10.69 11.11
C LEU A 13 -0.06 -11.51 12.37
N LYS A 14 1.08 -12.19 12.52
CA LYS A 14 1.41 -12.95 13.73
C LYS A 14 1.63 -12.02 14.91
N VAL A 15 2.37 -10.92 14.72
CA VAL A 15 2.59 -9.90 15.75
C VAL A 15 1.25 -9.36 16.24
N LEU A 16 0.34 -9.02 15.31
CA LEU A 16 -0.98 -8.51 15.67
C LEU A 16 -1.86 -9.52 16.41
N ARG A 17 -1.80 -10.80 16.03
CA ARG A 17 -2.50 -11.86 16.77
C ARG A 17 -1.96 -12.01 18.19
N ILE A 18 -0.63 -12.01 18.36
CA ILE A 18 0.00 -12.17 19.69
C ILE A 18 -0.41 -11.02 20.61
N LEU A 19 -0.43 -9.78 20.09
CA LEU A 19 -0.86 -8.60 20.85
C LEU A 19 -2.34 -8.69 21.23
N ALA A 20 -3.22 -9.07 20.29
CA ALA A 20 -4.65 -9.22 20.56
C ALA A 20 -4.95 -10.33 21.59
N THR A 21 -4.24 -11.45 21.54
CA THR A 21 -4.41 -12.54 22.53
C THR A 21 -3.95 -12.10 23.92
N ARG A 22 -2.86 -11.32 24.04
CA ARG A 22 -2.37 -10.83 25.34
C ARG A 22 -3.26 -9.78 25.99
N GLU A 23 -4.00 -9.01 25.20
CA GLU A 23 -4.95 -8.02 25.71
C GLU A 23 -6.15 -8.69 26.40
N HIS A 24 -6.61 -9.84 25.89
CA HIS A 24 -7.73 -10.59 26.49
C HIS A 24 -7.39 -11.21 27.87
N ASP A 25 -6.13 -11.56 28.13
CA ASP A 25 -5.70 -12.12 29.42
C ASP A 25 -5.50 -11.05 30.52
N THR A 26 -5.39 -9.77 30.15
CA THR A 26 -5.08 -8.67 31.08
C THR A 26 -6.31 -7.81 31.35
N SER A 27 -7.25 -8.33 32.15
CA SER A 27 -8.48 -7.68 32.62
C SER A 27 -8.30 -6.37 33.44
N LYS A 28 -7.12 -5.72 33.45
CA LYS A 28 -6.89 -4.49 34.22
C LYS A 28 -6.05 -3.46 33.45
N LYS A 29 -6.73 -2.37 33.06
CA LYS A 29 -6.31 -1.13 32.35
C LYS A 29 -6.15 -1.24 30.81
N PRO A 30 -6.74 -0.32 30.03
CA PRO A 30 -6.50 -0.25 28.58
C PRO A 30 -5.03 0.10 28.35
N SER A 31 -4.27 -0.86 27.81
CA SER A 31 -2.86 -0.62 27.51
C SER A 31 -2.77 0.20 26.21
N ARG A 32 -2.08 1.36 26.24
CA ARG A 32 -1.87 2.20 25.04
C ARG A 32 -0.83 1.61 24.06
N TRP A 33 -0.22 0.48 24.42
CA TRP A 33 0.90 -0.13 23.73
C TRP A 33 0.57 -0.65 22.32
N PRO A 34 -0.56 -1.33 22.08
CA PRO A 34 -0.91 -1.81 20.73
C PRO A 34 -1.04 -0.66 19.73
N SER A 35 -1.70 0.44 20.11
CA SER A 35 -1.88 1.61 19.23
C SER A 35 -0.57 2.37 18.96
N LEU A 36 0.34 2.42 19.94
CA LEU A 36 1.68 3.01 19.76
C LEU A 36 2.54 2.17 18.83
N ILE A 37 2.60 0.85 19.06
CA ILE A 37 3.31 -0.10 18.19
C ILE A 37 2.76 0.03 16.77
N MET A 38 1.44 0.14 16.63
CA MET A 38 0.86 0.38 15.33
C MET A 38 1.35 1.70 14.73
N THR A 39 1.13 2.84 15.35
CA THR A 39 1.58 4.13 14.76
C THR A 39 3.07 4.12 14.35
N LEU A 40 3.95 3.56 15.20
CA LEU A 40 5.37 3.38 14.90
C LEU A 40 5.63 2.50 13.67
N LEU A 41 4.96 1.36 13.55
CA LEU A 41 5.14 0.47 12.40
C LEU A 41 4.55 1.07 11.10
N SER A 42 3.55 1.97 11.18
CA SER A 42 3.10 2.73 9.99
C SER A 42 4.18 3.69 9.52
N CYS A 43 4.71 4.47 10.47
CA CYS A 43 5.74 5.46 10.20
C CYS A 43 7.00 4.77 9.66
N PHE A 44 7.39 3.64 10.24
CA PHE A 44 8.47 2.80 9.77
C PHE A 44 8.23 2.32 8.33
N ALA A 45 7.06 1.73 8.04
CA ALA A 45 6.74 1.26 6.69
C ALA A 45 6.78 2.42 5.67
N GLY A 46 6.23 3.59 6.02
CA GLY A 46 6.28 4.77 5.17
C GLY A 46 7.71 5.25 4.90
N GLY A 47 8.55 5.32 5.94
CA GLY A 47 9.97 5.69 5.80
C GLY A 47 10.77 4.70 4.95
N VAL A 48 10.50 3.40 5.10
CA VAL A 48 11.09 2.35 4.27
C VAL A 48 10.70 2.52 2.80
N PHE A 49 9.42 2.75 2.49
CA PHE A 49 8.98 2.98 1.11
C PHE A 49 9.65 4.21 0.50
N MET A 50 9.67 5.33 1.22
CA MET A 50 10.36 6.54 0.74
C MET A 50 11.86 6.33 0.55
N GLY A 51 12.50 5.58 1.46
CA GLY A 51 13.91 5.21 1.36
C GLY A 51 14.20 4.36 0.12
N VAL A 52 13.38 3.34 -0.15
CA VAL A 52 13.49 2.53 -1.37
C VAL A 52 13.31 3.39 -2.61
N CYS A 53 12.28 4.25 -2.65
CA CYS A 53 12.05 5.12 -3.79
C CYS A 53 13.24 6.05 -4.09
N PHE A 54 13.79 6.72 -3.08
CA PHE A 54 14.84 7.72 -3.29
C PHE A 54 16.26 7.19 -3.33
N LEU A 55 16.57 6.11 -2.62
CA LEU A 55 17.95 5.61 -2.50
C LEU A 55 18.22 4.39 -3.38
N ASP A 56 17.17 3.64 -3.75
CA ASP A 56 17.32 2.41 -4.55
C ASP A 56 16.81 2.65 -5.98
N LEU A 57 15.55 3.08 -6.12
CA LEU A 57 14.91 3.20 -7.44
C LEU A 57 15.38 4.41 -8.25
N LEU A 58 15.37 5.60 -7.65
CA LEU A 58 15.68 6.85 -8.34
C LEU A 58 17.13 6.91 -8.86
N PRO A 59 18.18 6.64 -8.06
CA PRO A 59 19.56 6.63 -8.58
C PRO A 59 19.78 5.52 -9.60
N GLY A 60 19.25 4.31 -9.39
CA GLY A 60 19.38 3.23 -10.36
C GLY A 60 18.72 3.54 -11.71
N ALA A 61 17.58 4.23 -11.69
CA ALA A 61 16.91 4.67 -12.90
C ALA A 61 17.69 5.78 -13.63
N ASN A 62 18.27 6.73 -12.89
CA ASN A 62 19.15 7.76 -13.45
C ASN A 62 20.41 7.15 -14.10
N ASP A 63 21.11 6.26 -13.39
CA ASP A 63 22.28 5.54 -13.93
C ASP A 63 21.95 4.76 -15.21
N SER A 64 20.74 4.21 -15.29
CA SER A 64 20.28 3.45 -16.46
C SER A 64 19.97 4.37 -17.65
N LEU A 65 19.36 5.54 -17.39
CA LEU A 65 19.10 6.55 -18.41
C LEU A 65 20.40 7.14 -18.96
N ASP A 66 21.37 7.43 -18.10
CA ASP A 66 22.67 7.99 -18.49
C ASP A 66 23.45 7.03 -19.40
N LYS A 67 23.44 5.74 -19.09
CA LYS A 67 24.02 4.69 -19.95
C LYS A 67 23.35 4.65 -21.32
N LEU A 68 22.02 4.76 -21.37
CA LEU A 68 21.27 4.77 -22.62
C LEU A 68 21.53 6.03 -23.45
N ALA A 69 21.57 7.19 -22.79
CA ALA A 69 21.85 8.48 -23.43
C ALA A 69 23.26 8.52 -24.02
N ALA A 70 24.26 8.00 -23.28
CA ALA A 70 25.64 7.87 -23.75
C ALA A 70 25.75 6.94 -24.97
N HIS A 71 25.03 5.82 -24.99
CA HIS A 71 25.05 4.88 -26.12
C HIS A 71 24.42 5.47 -27.40
N ASN A 72 23.36 6.26 -27.27
CA ASN A 72 22.64 6.84 -28.41
C ASN A 72 23.11 8.25 -28.81
N GLY A 73 24.12 8.79 -28.11
CA GLY A 73 24.65 10.13 -28.35
C GLY A 73 23.68 11.27 -27.99
N TRP A 74 22.74 11.04 -27.07
CA TRP A 74 21.75 12.03 -26.67
C TRP A 74 22.27 12.84 -25.48
N SER A 75 22.26 14.18 -25.59
CA SER A 75 22.55 15.08 -24.45
C SER A 75 21.25 15.45 -23.72
N LEU A 76 20.76 14.55 -22.86
CA LEU A 76 19.57 14.83 -22.03
C LEU A 76 19.97 15.72 -20.85
N SER A 77 19.75 17.04 -20.96
CA SER A 77 19.97 17.98 -19.86
C SER A 77 18.77 18.09 -18.89
N TYR A 78 17.69 17.34 -19.14
CA TYR A 78 16.42 17.42 -18.40
C TYR A 78 16.21 16.17 -17.53
N PRO A 79 15.72 16.30 -16.28
CA PRO A 79 15.51 15.19 -15.33
C PRO A 79 14.28 14.33 -15.71
N PHE A 80 14.42 13.51 -16.75
CA PHE A 80 13.32 12.67 -17.24
C PHE A 80 12.91 11.57 -16.27
N VAL A 81 13.85 11.04 -15.47
CA VAL A 81 13.55 9.99 -14.48
C VAL A 81 12.63 10.53 -13.39
N GLU A 82 12.91 11.73 -12.90
CA GLU A 82 12.11 12.43 -11.89
C GLU A 82 10.74 12.80 -12.44
N LEU A 83 10.67 13.30 -13.68
CA LEU A 83 9.40 13.56 -14.34
C LEU A 83 8.56 12.27 -14.46
N LEU A 84 9.18 11.17 -14.87
CA LEU A 84 8.51 9.88 -14.99
C LEU A 84 8.05 9.36 -13.63
N ALA A 85 8.82 9.59 -12.57
CA ALA A 85 8.40 9.29 -11.20
C ALA A 85 7.16 10.09 -10.79
N CYS A 86 7.11 11.40 -11.10
CA CYS A 86 5.92 12.23 -10.85
C CYS A 86 4.70 11.76 -11.65
N ILE A 87 4.88 11.41 -12.94
CA ILE A 87 3.81 10.87 -13.78
C ILE A 87 3.31 9.54 -13.22
N GLY A 88 4.21 8.63 -12.82
CA GLY A 88 3.86 7.35 -12.23
C GLY A 88 3.05 7.51 -10.94
N PHE A 89 3.46 8.47 -10.09
CA PHE A 89 2.69 8.83 -8.90
C PHE A 89 1.27 9.28 -9.27
N LEU A 90 1.13 10.27 -10.15
CA LEU A 90 -0.19 10.76 -10.60
C LEU A 90 -1.05 9.66 -11.23
N LEU A 91 -0.44 8.73 -11.97
CA LEU A 91 -1.13 7.62 -12.61
C LEU A 91 -1.76 6.69 -11.56
N VAL A 92 -1.05 6.39 -10.47
CA VAL A 92 -1.61 5.57 -9.36
C VAL A 92 -2.83 6.24 -8.73
N PHE A 93 -2.79 7.56 -8.52
CA PHE A 93 -3.94 8.33 -8.02
C PHE A 93 -5.10 8.34 -9.01
N LEU A 94 -4.79 8.53 -10.30
CA LEU A 94 -5.79 8.49 -11.34
C LEU A 94 -6.50 7.14 -11.35
N ILE A 95 -5.76 6.02 -11.28
CA ILE A 95 -6.35 4.69 -11.22
C ILE A 95 -7.25 4.54 -9.99
N GLU A 96 -6.81 4.99 -8.81
CA GLU A 96 -7.65 4.93 -7.60
C GLU A 96 -8.99 5.68 -7.80
N GLU A 97 -8.93 6.90 -8.32
CA GLU A 97 -10.12 7.73 -8.56
C GLU A 97 -11.03 7.16 -9.65
N LEU A 98 -10.43 6.64 -10.74
CA LEU A 98 -11.17 6.00 -11.82
C LEU A 98 -11.90 4.74 -11.33
N VAL A 99 -11.25 3.90 -10.52
CA VAL A 99 -11.88 2.69 -9.99
C VAL A 99 -13.06 3.03 -9.09
N VAL A 100 -12.94 4.04 -8.22
CA VAL A 100 -14.04 4.50 -7.37
C VAL A 100 -15.20 5.05 -8.20
N LYS A 101 -14.90 5.83 -9.26
CA LYS A 101 -15.91 6.51 -10.06
C LYS A 101 -16.62 5.60 -11.08
N PHE A 102 -15.91 4.64 -11.67
CA PHE A 102 -16.48 3.75 -12.70
C PHE A 102 -17.13 2.48 -12.15
N PHE A 103 -16.80 2.06 -10.93
CA PHE A 103 -17.40 0.89 -10.29
C PHE A 103 -18.23 1.25 -9.04
N PRO A 104 -19.16 2.22 -9.09
CA PRO A 104 -19.98 2.55 -7.91
C PRO A 104 -20.90 1.37 -7.52
N GLU A 105 -21.39 0.62 -8.51
CA GLU A 105 -22.37 -0.47 -8.35
C GLU A 105 -21.77 -1.78 -7.79
N MET A 106 -20.49 -2.09 -8.05
CA MET A 106 -19.85 -3.33 -7.57
C MET A 106 -19.61 -3.34 -6.05
N PHE A 107 -19.73 -2.18 -5.41
CA PHE A 107 -19.43 -1.99 -3.98
C PHE A 107 -20.65 -1.69 -3.12
N HIS A 108 -21.85 -1.49 -3.70
CA HIS A 108 -23.10 -1.45 -2.94
C HIS A 108 -23.60 -2.86 -2.62
N VAL A 109 -23.01 -3.52 -1.61
CA VAL A 109 -23.65 -4.68 -1.00
C VAL A 109 -24.85 -4.18 -0.20
N HIS A 110 -26.05 -4.57 -0.63
CA HIS A 110 -27.30 -4.36 0.09
C HIS A 110 -27.16 -4.79 1.55
N ASN A 111 -27.36 -3.85 2.49
CA ASN A 111 -27.83 -4.19 3.82
C ASN A 111 -29.28 -4.69 3.67
N LEU A 112 -29.46 -6.01 3.57
CA LEU A 112 -30.75 -6.62 3.84
C LEU A 112 -30.89 -6.71 5.35
N ASP A 113 -31.74 -5.83 5.87
CA ASP A 113 -32.67 -6.05 6.98
C ASP A 113 -32.08 -6.61 8.28
N GLU A 114 -31.65 -5.71 9.16
CA GLU A 114 -31.74 -5.96 10.60
C GLU A 114 -32.78 -4.98 11.15
N SER A 115 -34.04 -5.44 11.13
CA SER A 115 -35.17 -4.82 11.79
C SER A 115 -34.91 -4.81 13.30
N ASP A 116 -34.32 -3.73 13.80
CA ASP A 116 -34.04 -3.57 15.22
C ASP A 116 -35.27 -2.99 15.94
N HIS A 117 -35.86 -3.85 16.78
CA HIS A 117 -36.88 -3.50 17.75
C HIS A 117 -36.26 -2.63 18.86
N GLN A 118 -36.24 -1.31 18.68
CA GLN A 118 -36.05 -0.40 19.83
C GLN A 118 -37.21 0.56 20.02
N ARG A 119 -38.07 0.09 20.93
CA ARG A 119 -39.09 0.80 21.71
C ARG A 119 -38.63 2.21 22.08
N SER A 120 -39.26 3.18 21.42
CA SER A 120 -39.23 4.60 21.75
C SER A 120 -39.58 4.85 23.23
N ARG A 121 -38.67 5.49 23.96
CA ARG A 121 -39.00 6.37 25.09
C ARG A 121 -38.27 7.70 24.89
N ARG A 122 -39.05 8.73 24.51
CA ARG A 122 -38.68 10.17 24.55
C ARG A 122 -38.45 10.64 26.01
N PRO A 123 -37.74 11.75 26.20
CA PRO A 123 -38.41 13.08 26.28
C PRO A 123 -37.71 14.12 25.36
N THR A 124 -38.41 14.79 24.42
CA THR A 124 -39.01 16.15 24.53
C THR A 124 -38.08 17.14 25.26
N PHE A 125 -37.52 18.21 24.64
CA PHE A 125 -38.22 19.50 24.40
C PHE A 125 -37.28 20.62 23.84
N LYS A 126 -37.78 21.37 22.82
CA LYS A 126 -37.48 22.77 22.34
C LYS A 126 -36.08 23.12 21.78
N ASP A 127 -35.86 23.97 20.77
CA ASP A 127 -36.66 24.76 19.79
C ASP A 127 -35.72 25.14 18.60
N GLN A 128 -36.29 25.42 17.43
CA GLN A 128 -35.68 25.93 16.17
C GLN A 128 -35.72 27.51 16.15
N PRO A 129 -35.29 28.32 15.11
CA PRO A 129 -34.84 28.02 13.74
C PRO A 129 -33.73 28.95 13.07
N LEU A 130 -33.33 28.59 11.82
CA LEU A 130 -33.10 29.41 10.59
C LEU A 130 -31.79 30.20 10.22
N SER A 131 -31.42 30.07 8.92
CA SER A 131 -30.58 30.90 8.00
C SER A 131 -29.04 30.79 8.13
N THR A 132 -28.18 30.79 7.10
CA THR A 132 -28.11 31.55 5.83
C THR A 132 -27.11 30.90 4.82
N ILE A 133 -27.24 31.31 3.56
CA ILE A 133 -26.59 30.94 2.28
C ILE A 133 -25.11 31.46 2.17
N SER A 134 -24.24 30.75 1.41
CA SER A 134 -23.32 31.27 0.36
C SER A 134 -21.86 30.75 0.38
N THR A 135 -21.54 29.99 -0.67
CA THR A 135 -20.35 30.04 -1.57
C THR A 135 -18.96 30.42 -1.05
N SER A 136 -17.98 29.54 -1.31
CA SER A 136 -16.74 29.90 -2.03
C SER A 136 -15.90 28.64 -2.32
N ASP A 137 -15.66 28.41 -3.61
CA ASP A 137 -14.71 27.43 -4.15
C ASP A 137 -13.32 27.57 -3.51
N GLN A 138 -12.77 26.48 -3.00
CA GLN A 138 -11.33 26.34 -2.80
C GLN A 138 -10.91 24.89 -3.05
N MET A 139 -10.36 24.67 -4.23
CA MET A 139 -9.70 23.44 -4.66
C MET A 139 -8.37 23.33 -3.91
N SER A 140 -8.31 22.47 -2.89
CA SER A 140 -7.07 22.03 -2.27
C SER A 140 -6.77 20.60 -2.73
N ILE A 141 -5.71 20.44 -3.54
CA ILE A 141 -5.16 19.15 -3.95
C ILE A 141 -4.48 18.54 -2.71
N ASP A 142 -5.09 17.51 -2.11
CA ASP A 142 -4.54 16.83 -0.94
C ASP A 142 -3.82 15.53 -1.36
N PHE A 143 -2.51 15.51 -1.15
CA PHE A 143 -1.64 14.35 -1.31
C PHE A 143 -1.84 13.44 -0.09
N SER A 144 -2.82 12.54 -0.14
CA SER A 144 -3.10 11.64 0.97
C SER A 144 -2.15 10.43 0.94
N VAL A 145 -0.98 10.55 1.59
CA VAL A 145 -0.36 9.38 2.24
C VAL A 145 -1.25 9.08 3.44
N ASP A 146 -2.23 8.20 3.24
CA ASP A 146 -3.21 7.84 4.25
C ASP A 146 -2.50 7.08 5.38
N VAL A 147 -2.04 7.83 6.38
CA VAL A 147 -1.76 7.29 7.71
C VAL A 147 -3.08 6.73 8.20
N ALA A 148 -3.19 5.40 8.25
CA ALA A 148 -4.33 4.73 8.87
C ALA A 148 -4.55 5.34 10.26
N GLU A 149 -5.64 6.09 10.39
CA GLU A 149 -6.07 6.69 11.65
C GLU A 149 -6.16 5.57 12.70
N PRO A 150 -5.48 5.68 13.86
CA PRO A 150 -5.72 4.74 14.94
C PRO A 150 -7.20 4.85 15.32
N GLU A 151 -7.90 3.73 15.48
CA GLU A 151 -9.23 3.72 16.11
C GLU A 151 -9.14 4.55 17.40
N ARG A 152 -9.76 5.73 17.36
CA ARG A 152 -9.79 6.67 18.47
C ARG A 152 -10.78 6.08 19.49
N CYS A 153 -10.29 5.65 20.65
CA CYS A 153 -11.16 5.48 21.80
C CYS A 153 -11.75 6.86 22.11
N VAL A 154 -13.09 6.96 22.04
CA VAL A 154 -13.84 8.13 22.49
C VAL A 154 -13.71 8.18 24.01
N GLU A 155 -12.96 9.15 24.53
CA GLU A 155 -13.18 9.65 25.88
C GLU A 155 -13.78 11.06 25.76
N ASP A 156 -15.00 11.15 26.26
CA ASP A 156 -15.82 12.35 26.38
C ASP A 156 -15.18 13.27 27.43
N ASN A 157 -14.80 14.49 27.05
CA ASN A 157 -15.31 15.76 27.61
C ASN A 157 -14.48 16.98 27.12
N GLU A 158 -15.20 18.04 26.72
CA GLU A 158 -14.78 19.43 26.44
C GLU A 158 -13.91 19.78 25.18
N SER A 159 -14.65 20.11 24.11
CA SER A 159 -14.47 21.24 23.16
C SER A 159 -13.07 21.58 22.58
N VAL A 160 -12.75 20.96 21.44
CA VAL A 160 -12.30 21.65 20.21
C VAL A 160 -13.00 20.96 19.03
N VAL A 161 -14.03 21.59 18.48
CA VAL A 161 -14.81 21.05 17.35
C VAL A 161 -14.12 21.42 16.04
N ILE A 162 -13.09 20.66 15.64
CA ILE A 162 -12.82 20.45 14.21
C ILE A 162 -13.65 19.24 13.79
N ARG A 163 -14.94 19.48 13.50
CA ARG A 163 -15.82 18.46 12.90
C ARG A 163 -15.46 18.34 11.43
N MET A 164 -14.41 17.58 11.14
CA MET A 164 -14.16 17.08 9.79
C MET A 164 -15.24 16.04 9.50
N HIS A 165 -16.28 16.43 8.76
CA HIS A 165 -17.30 15.49 8.28
C HIS A 165 -16.72 14.66 7.13
N ARG A 166 -15.77 13.77 7.44
CA ARG A 166 -15.34 12.72 6.50
C ARG A 166 -16.46 11.69 6.47
N ARG A 167 -17.19 11.59 5.36
CA ARG A 167 -18.05 10.43 5.12
C ARG A 167 -17.13 9.20 5.11
N PRO A 168 -17.33 8.21 5.99
CA PRO A 168 -16.50 7.03 6.02
C PRO A 168 -16.90 6.16 4.84
N HIS A 169 -16.25 6.34 3.69
CA HIS A 169 -16.38 5.42 2.59
C HIS A 169 -15.60 4.14 2.93
N ALA A 170 -16.21 3.25 3.71
CA ALA A 170 -15.68 1.92 4.01
C ALA A 170 -15.29 1.11 2.75
N HIS A 171 -15.80 1.50 1.57
CA HIS A 171 -15.48 0.95 0.26
C HIS A 171 -14.11 1.38 -0.29
N SER A 172 -13.54 2.51 0.16
CA SER A 172 -12.27 3.05 -0.35
C SER A 172 -11.05 2.21 0.08
N HIS A 173 -11.09 1.59 1.27
CA HIS A 173 -9.96 0.85 1.83
C HIS A 173 -9.58 -0.40 1.03
N ALA A 174 -10.55 -1.08 0.40
CA ALA A 174 -10.29 -2.24 -0.45
C ALA A 174 -9.65 -1.82 -1.77
N ILE A 175 -10.18 -0.77 -2.41
CA ILE A 175 -9.66 -0.22 -3.66
C ILE A 175 -8.23 0.27 -3.45
N ARG A 176 -7.97 1.04 -2.39
CA ARG A 176 -6.64 1.51 -2.03
C ARG A 176 -5.65 0.37 -1.84
N SER A 177 -6.05 -0.70 -1.14
CA SER A 177 -5.21 -1.88 -0.96
C SER A 177 -4.94 -2.61 -2.27
N VAL A 178 -5.94 -2.74 -3.15
CA VAL A 178 -5.78 -3.38 -4.46
C VAL A 178 -4.87 -2.54 -5.37
N THR A 179 -5.10 -1.23 -5.49
CA THR A 179 -4.27 -0.33 -6.29
C THR A 179 -2.82 -0.30 -5.78
N PHE A 180 -2.62 -0.24 -4.46
CA PHE A 180 -1.30 -0.35 -3.83
C PHE A 180 -0.60 -1.68 -4.17
N MET A 181 -1.34 -2.80 -4.09
CA MET A 181 -0.82 -4.13 -4.42
C MET A 181 -0.53 -4.30 -5.91
N LEU A 182 -1.29 -3.65 -6.79
CA LEU A 182 -1.03 -3.64 -8.23
C LEU A 182 0.25 -2.85 -8.55
N ALA A 183 0.40 -1.65 -7.99
CA ALA A 183 1.59 -0.82 -8.21
C ALA A 183 2.87 -1.51 -7.73
N LEU A 184 2.88 -2.00 -6.49
CA LEU A 184 4.03 -2.75 -5.96
C LEU A 184 4.19 -4.13 -6.60
N GLY A 185 3.09 -4.76 -7.01
CA GLY A 185 3.11 -6.02 -7.76
C GLY A 185 3.84 -5.86 -9.09
N PHE A 186 3.54 -4.80 -9.84
CA PHE A 186 4.24 -4.47 -11.08
C PHE A 186 5.74 -4.25 -10.83
N HIS A 187 6.10 -3.46 -9.82
CA HIS A 187 7.50 -3.28 -9.42
C HIS A 187 8.19 -4.63 -9.12
N ALA A 188 7.54 -5.50 -8.35
CA ALA A 188 8.06 -6.81 -8.00
C ALA A 188 8.16 -7.78 -9.21
N THR A 189 7.31 -7.62 -10.24
CA THR A 189 7.44 -8.36 -11.49
C THR A 189 8.64 -7.90 -12.31
N LEU A 190 8.85 -6.59 -12.43
CA LEU A 190 9.98 -6.02 -13.19
C LEU A 190 11.33 -6.36 -12.53
N GLU A 191 11.41 -6.27 -11.20
CA GLU A 191 12.58 -6.69 -10.44
C GLU A 191 12.89 -8.18 -10.64
N GLY A 192 11.84 -9.02 -10.64
CA GLY A 192 11.99 -10.45 -10.94
C GLY A 192 12.47 -10.70 -12.36
N PHE A 193 11.90 -9.99 -13.33
CA PHE A 193 12.30 -10.05 -14.74
C PHE A 193 13.77 -9.70 -14.95
N ALA A 194 14.21 -8.56 -14.40
CA ALA A 194 15.60 -8.12 -14.49
C ALA A 194 16.57 -9.15 -13.89
N PHE A 195 16.20 -9.76 -12.75
CA PHE A 195 16.99 -10.85 -12.17
C PHE A 195 17.05 -12.09 -13.06
N GLY A 196 15.94 -12.48 -13.70
CA GLY A 196 15.88 -13.64 -14.58
C GLY A 196 16.65 -13.46 -15.89
N PHE A 197 16.87 -12.21 -16.31
CA PHE A 197 17.57 -11.83 -17.54
C PHE A 197 19.09 -11.61 -17.33
N GLN A 198 19.65 -12.02 -16.19
CA GLN A 198 21.06 -11.73 -15.89
C GLN A 198 22.00 -12.81 -16.45
N ASP A 199 22.83 -12.45 -17.44
CA ASP A 199 23.72 -13.39 -18.14
C ASP A 199 24.94 -13.85 -17.30
N ASN A 200 25.35 -13.03 -16.33
CA ASN A 200 26.57 -13.24 -15.56
C ASN A 200 26.28 -13.78 -14.16
N ASN A 201 26.85 -14.94 -13.81
CA ASN A 201 26.66 -15.61 -12.52
C ASN A 201 27.05 -14.75 -11.31
N LEU A 202 28.12 -13.95 -11.42
CA LEU A 202 28.57 -13.07 -10.34
C LEU A 202 27.58 -11.93 -10.10
N SER A 203 27.11 -11.29 -11.18
CA SER A 203 26.08 -10.25 -11.12
C SER A 203 24.76 -10.82 -10.63
N ALA A 204 24.38 -12.02 -11.06
CA ALA A 204 23.17 -12.70 -10.61
C ALA A 204 23.24 -13.00 -9.10
N THR A 205 24.41 -13.41 -8.60
CA THR A 205 24.59 -13.69 -7.17
C THR A 205 24.52 -12.42 -6.32
N SER A 206 25.19 -11.33 -6.74
CA SER A 206 25.14 -10.06 -5.99
C SER A 206 23.73 -9.47 -5.98
N LEU A 207 23.05 -9.48 -7.14
CA LEU A 207 21.65 -9.10 -7.25
C LEU A 207 20.77 -9.98 -6.37
N PHE A 208 20.95 -11.31 -6.37
CA PHE A 208 20.18 -12.21 -5.53
C PHE A 208 20.25 -11.84 -4.04
N PHE A 209 21.43 -11.57 -3.50
CA PHE A 209 21.54 -11.18 -2.09
C PHE A 209 20.94 -9.79 -1.83
N GLY A 210 21.14 -8.82 -2.73
CA GLY A 210 20.51 -7.50 -2.65
C GLY A 210 18.98 -7.59 -2.64
N LEU A 211 18.41 -8.36 -3.57
CA LEU A 211 16.99 -8.58 -3.70
C LEU A 211 16.40 -9.36 -2.52
N ILE A 212 17.14 -10.25 -1.85
CA ILE A 212 16.66 -10.90 -0.62
C ILE A 212 16.40 -9.87 0.47
N VAL A 213 17.37 -8.99 0.72
CA VAL A 213 17.28 -7.99 1.77
C VAL A 213 16.18 -6.99 1.43
N HIS A 214 16.20 -6.44 0.21
CA HIS A 214 15.16 -5.54 -0.30
C HIS A 214 13.77 -6.17 -0.17
N LYS A 215 13.57 -7.40 -0.66
CA LYS A 215 12.27 -8.09 -0.59
C LYS A 215 11.81 -8.37 0.83
N SER A 216 12.71 -8.68 1.76
CA SER A 216 12.31 -8.95 3.14
C SER A 216 11.69 -7.71 3.81
N ILE A 217 12.34 -6.55 3.58
CA ILE A 217 11.94 -5.26 4.12
C ILE A 217 10.64 -4.77 3.45
N VAL A 218 10.54 -4.88 2.13
CA VAL A 218 9.32 -4.53 1.37
C VAL A 218 8.16 -5.43 1.77
N ALA A 219 8.36 -6.75 1.83
CA ALA A 219 7.32 -7.71 2.19
C ALA A 219 6.76 -7.44 3.59
N PHE A 220 7.64 -7.19 4.56
CA PHE A 220 7.23 -6.81 5.91
C PHE A 220 6.39 -5.53 5.92
N SER A 221 6.82 -4.50 5.19
CA SER A 221 6.13 -3.20 5.12
C SER A 221 4.76 -3.32 4.44
N VAL A 222 4.65 -4.08 3.33
CA VAL A 222 3.39 -4.41 2.67
C VAL A 222 2.46 -5.18 3.61
N GLY A 223 2.98 -6.21 4.27
CA GLY A 223 2.22 -7.00 5.25
C GLY A 223 1.68 -6.16 6.40
N MET A 224 2.47 -5.20 6.88
CA MET A 224 2.07 -4.25 7.92
C MET A 224 0.92 -3.35 7.48
N GLN A 225 1.04 -2.72 6.31
CA GLN A 225 0.00 -1.84 5.78
C GLN A 225 -1.30 -2.62 5.54
N LEU A 226 -1.20 -3.82 4.96
CA LEU A 226 -2.37 -4.60 4.63
C LEU A 226 -3.08 -5.18 5.85
N SER A 227 -2.31 -5.57 6.88
CA SER A 227 -2.86 -6.03 8.15
C SER A 227 -3.66 -4.95 8.89
N ARG A 228 -3.38 -3.67 8.64
CA ARG A 228 -4.15 -2.55 9.17
C ARG A 228 -5.41 -2.29 8.42
N THR A 229 -5.28 -2.14 7.11
CA THR A 229 -6.40 -1.79 6.25
C THR A 229 -7.50 -2.85 6.31
N HIS A 230 -7.13 -4.11 6.59
CA HIS A 230 -8.05 -5.25 6.63
C HIS A 230 -7.95 -6.09 7.91
N ALA A 231 -7.87 -5.46 9.08
CA ALA A 231 -7.74 -6.15 10.38
C ALA A 231 -8.79 -7.28 10.59
N LYS A 232 -10.03 -7.09 10.15
CA LYS A 232 -11.13 -8.07 10.28
C LYS A 232 -11.10 -9.18 9.21
N ARG A 233 -10.47 -8.95 8.04
CA ARG A 233 -10.46 -9.88 6.88
C ARG A 233 -9.09 -10.53 6.69
N ARG A 234 -8.65 -11.30 7.68
CA ARG A 234 -7.32 -11.94 7.69
C ARG A 234 -7.05 -12.81 6.46
N LEU A 235 -8.07 -13.50 5.93
CA LEU A 235 -7.91 -14.32 4.72
C LEU A 235 -7.55 -13.47 3.50
N LEU A 236 -8.16 -12.29 3.35
CA LEU A 236 -7.86 -11.35 2.26
C LEU A 236 -6.40 -10.90 2.34
N VAL A 237 -5.91 -10.56 3.54
CA VAL A 237 -4.49 -10.19 3.75
C VAL A 237 -3.56 -11.32 3.32
N ILE A 238 -3.85 -12.56 3.74
CA ILE A 238 -3.04 -13.73 3.37
C ILE A 238 -3.03 -13.93 1.86
N LEU A 239 -4.19 -13.86 1.20
CA LEU A 239 -4.31 -14.01 -0.25
C LEU A 239 -3.52 -12.95 -1.02
N LEU A 240 -3.59 -11.69 -0.60
CA LEU A 240 -2.83 -10.61 -1.23
C LEU A 240 -1.31 -10.76 -1.01
N VAL A 241 -0.87 -11.19 0.17
CA VAL A 241 0.57 -11.47 0.41
C VAL A 241 1.05 -12.65 -0.44
N ILE A 242 0.22 -13.68 -0.65
CA ILE A 242 0.53 -14.79 -1.56
C ILE A 242 0.63 -14.30 -3.00
N MET A 243 -0.32 -13.48 -3.45
CA MET A 243 -0.29 -12.84 -4.77
C MET A 243 1.02 -12.08 -4.95
N PHE A 244 1.41 -11.22 -4.00
CA PHE A 244 2.66 -10.48 -4.05
C PHE A 244 3.90 -11.37 -4.10
N ALA A 245 3.95 -12.42 -3.28
CA ALA A 245 5.06 -13.37 -3.27
C ALA A 245 5.22 -14.15 -4.59
N SER A 246 4.13 -14.31 -5.35
CA SER A 246 4.13 -14.97 -6.66
C SER A 246 4.61 -14.07 -7.81
N MET A 247 4.50 -12.75 -7.68
CA MET A 247 4.84 -11.79 -8.75
C MET A 247 6.31 -11.86 -9.18
N SER A 248 7.25 -11.98 -8.24
CA SER A 248 8.68 -12.04 -8.59
C SER A 248 9.15 -13.37 -9.19
N PRO A 249 8.69 -14.54 -8.71
CA PRO A 249 8.88 -15.79 -9.43
C PRO A 249 8.34 -15.74 -10.86
N ILE A 250 7.16 -15.15 -11.07
CA ILE A 250 6.57 -14.97 -12.40
C ILE A 250 7.48 -14.10 -13.27
N GLY A 251 7.89 -12.93 -12.78
CA GLY A 251 8.82 -12.04 -13.49
C GLY A 251 10.12 -12.75 -13.85
N GLY A 252 10.73 -13.46 -12.89
CA GLY A 252 11.97 -14.21 -13.11
C GLY A 252 11.84 -15.34 -14.11
N ALA A 253 10.72 -16.09 -14.08
CA ALA A 253 10.45 -17.12 -15.07
C ALA A 253 10.34 -16.54 -16.49
N VAL A 254 9.70 -15.38 -16.64
CA VAL A 254 9.60 -14.65 -17.91
C VAL A 254 10.99 -14.16 -18.37
N GLY A 255 11.79 -13.60 -17.46
CA GLY A 255 13.16 -13.15 -17.77
C GLY A 255 14.05 -14.30 -18.27
N ILE A 256 14.03 -15.44 -17.56
CA ILE A 256 14.78 -16.65 -17.95
C ILE A 256 14.31 -17.18 -19.30
N ALA A 257 12.99 -17.22 -19.53
CA ALA A 257 12.44 -17.70 -20.80
C ALA A 257 12.94 -16.86 -21.99
N ILE A 258 12.95 -15.54 -21.83
CA ILE A 258 13.44 -14.62 -22.86
C ILE A 258 14.95 -14.81 -23.07
N GLU A 259 15.73 -14.91 -22.00
CA GLU A 259 17.17 -15.11 -22.10
C GLU A 259 17.53 -16.42 -22.82
N VAL A 260 16.83 -17.52 -22.50
CA VAL A 260 16.99 -18.81 -23.20
C VAL A 260 16.62 -18.69 -24.68
N CYS A 261 15.55 -17.97 -25.02
CA CYS A 261 15.15 -17.75 -26.41
C CYS A 261 16.20 -16.96 -27.20
N ILE A 262 16.75 -15.90 -26.61
CA ILE A 262 17.80 -15.08 -27.24
C ILE A 262 19.07 -15.91 -27.45
N HIS A 263 19.50 -16.64 -26.42
CA HIS A 263 20.69 -17.49 -26.52
C HIS A 263 20.53 -18.55 -27.62
N SER A 264 19.35 -19.18 -27.69
CA SER A 264 19.04 -20.20 -28.71
C SER A 264 19.00 -19.64 -30.14
N ALA A 265 18.58 -18.38 -30.31
CA ALA A 265 18.58 -17.72 -31.62
C ALA A 265 19.98 -17.25 -32.06
N SER A 266 20.93 -17.15 -31.11
CA SER A 266 22.29 -16.66 -31.35
C SER A 266 23.31 -17.77 -31.71
N GLN A 267 22.94 -19.05 -31.56
CA GLN A 267 23.79 -20.17 -32.00
C GLN A 267 23.38 -20.62 -33.42
N PRO A 268 24.24 -20.42 -34.45
CA PRO A 268 23.97 -20.82 -35.82
C PRO A 268 24.03 -22.34 -36.04
#